data_AF-A0A6L4A1Q4-F1
#
_entry.id   AF-A0A6L4A1Q4-F1
#
_cell.length_a   1.000
_cell.length_b   1.000
_cell.length_c   1.000
_cell.angle_alpha   90.00
_cell.angle_beta   90.00
_cell.angle_gamma   90.00
#
_symmetry.space_group_name_H-M   'P 1'
#
loop_
_entity.id
_entity.type
_entity.pdbx_description
1 polymer ?
#
loop_
_entity_poly.entity_id
_entity_poly.type
_entity_poly.pdbx_seq_one_letter_code
_entity_poly.pdbx_strand_id
1 'polypeptide(L)'
;MNYPNNPAAQSQMRTNFREADLEVVMEHIHAGKSVEIIGLGSVGKSNFIRRLMRKDVQDRYLYQLYQEQSHCIFIGIDANSLLEPMPSAFDPTIPSGWSGYELIASRLLQAVMDNQLVAHITNPKDASHPESLYALYHKIWPSETAHSNTHIVAFRYLEDLVHRIFAGSNHGFRLIFIFDEFEKMLRELPPRFFQSLRSLRDQYKDRIIYITTARQILPLLVAEEQHVEYE
;
A
#
# COMPACT_ATOMS: atom_id res chain seq x y z
N MET A 1 8.31 9.34 -49.87
CA MET A 1 9.34 9.89 -48.95
C MET A 1 9.37 8.97 -47.74
N ASN A 2 10.21 7.94 -47.79
CA ASN A 2 10.26 6.89 -46.76
C ASN A 2 11.22 7.32 -45.65
N TYR A 3 10.70 7.58 -44.45
CA TYR A 3 11.54 7.69 -43.26
C TYR A 3 12.11 6.31 -42.91
N PRO A 4 13.41 6.18 -42.66
CA PRO A 4 13.98 4.90 -42.27
C PRO A 4 13.51 4.54 -40.85
N ASN A 5 12.90 3.37 -40.74
CA ASN A 5 12.49 2.72 -39.49
C ASN A 5 13.76 2.39 -38.69
N ASN A 6 14.19 3.29 -37.80
CA ASN A 6 15.34 3.07 -36.95
C ASN A 6 14.89 2.41 -35.62
N PRO A 7 15.14 1.10 -35.41
CA PRO A 7 14.69 0.39 -34.22
C PRO A 7 15.36 0.91 -32.93
N ALA A 8 16.54 1.55 -33.02
CA ALA A 8 17.22 2.13 -31.86
C ALA A 8 16.50 3.39 -31.33
N ALA A 9 15.96 4.23 -32.22
CA ALA A 9 15.19 5.41 -31.85
C ALA A 9 13.80 5.05 -31.27
N GLN A 10 13.17 3.99 -31.79
CA GLN A 10 11.93 3.45 -31.21
C GLN A 10 12.18 2.77 -29.85
N SER A 11 13.35 2.16 -29.64
CA SER A 11 13.75 1.62 -28.33
C SER A 11 14.02 2.73 -27.30
N GLN A 12 14.64 3.84 -27.70
CA GLN A 12 14.86 5.02 -26.82
C GLN A 12 13.57 5.79 -26.51
N MET A 13 12.61 5.88 -27.45
CA MET A 13 11.28 6.45 -27.15
C MET A 13 10.47 5.57 -26.19
N ARG A 14 10.68 4.24 -26.19
CA ARG A 14 10.04 3.30 -25.25
C ARG A 14 10.65 3.36 -23.85
N THR A 15 11.92 3.74 -23.70
CA THR A 15 12.54 3.96 -22.37
C THR A 15 12.07 5.26 -21.72
N ASN A 16 11.78 6.30 -22.52
CA ASN A 16 11.41 7.62 -21.99
C ASN A 16 9.90 7.80 -21.74
N PHE A 17 9.08 6.80 -22.05
CA PHE A 17 7.63 6.86 -21.83
C PHE A 17 7.33 7.02 -20.33
N ARG A 18 6.74 8.17 -19.97
CA ARG A 18 6.36 8.58 -18.60
C ARG A 18 7.51 8.81 -17.62
N GLU A 19 8.70 9.18 -18.10
CA GLU A 19 9.82 9.56 -17.19
C GLU A 19 9.50 10.79 -16.34
N ALA A 20 8.85 11.81 -16.91
CA ALA A 20 8.40 12.98 -16.15
C ALA A 20 7.40 12.61 -15.05
N ASP A 21 6.44 11.72 -15.34
CA ASP A 21 5.49 11.22 -14.34
C ASP A 21 6.22 10.46 -13.21
N LEU A 22 7.23 9.63 -13.56
CA LEU A 22 8.04 8.92 -12.56
C LEU A 22 8.81 9.88 -11.67
N GLU A 23 9.42 10.91 -12.25
CA GLU A 23 10.21 11.90 -11.52
C GLU A 23 9.35 12.62 -10.48
N VAL A 24 8.15 13.06 -10.87
CA VAL A 24 7.18 13.71 -9.98
C VAL A 24 6.75 12.76 -8.86
N VAL A 25 6.41 11.50 -9.17
CA VAL A 25 6.00 10.53 -8.14
C VAL A 25 7.14 10.24 -7.17
N MET A 26 8.37 10.05 -7.67
CA MET A 26 9.54 9.79 -6.83
C MET A 26 9.93 11.00 -5.97
N GLU A 27 9.77 12.23 -6.48
CA GLU A 27 9.95 13.46 -5.70
C GLU A 27 9.00 13.50 -4.50
N HIS A 28 7.72 13.15 -4.73
CA HIS A 28 6.71 13.12 -3.67
C HIS A 28 6.99 12.02 -2.65
N ILE A 29 7.44 10.84 -3.09
CA ILE A 29 7.86 9.76 -2.20
C ILE A 29 9.02 10.22 -1.32
N HIS A 30 10.04 10.85 -1.91
CA HIS A 30 11.17 11.41 -1.18
C HIS A 30 10.72 12.47 -0.16
N ALA A 31 9.77 13.31 -0.53
CA ALA A 31 9.15 14.31 0.35
C ALA A 31 8.18 13.72 1.41
N GLY A 32 7.97 12.40 1.47
CA GLY A 32 7.06 11.77 2.45
C GLY A 32 5.57 11.94 2.13
N LYS A 33 5.23 12.32 0.89
CA LYS A 33 3.87 12.67 0.47
C LYS A 33 3.19 11.50 -0.24
N SER A 34 1.92 11.28 0.11
CA SER A 34 1.03 10.38 -0.64
C SER A 34 0.66 10.97 -2.00
N VAL A 35 0.43 10.10 -2.97
CA VAL A 35 0.17 10.49 -4.37
C VAL A 35 -1.05 9.73 -4.91
N GLU A 36 -1.89 10.43 -5.66
CA GLU A 36 -2.96 9.82 -6.45
C GLU A 36 -2.58 9.86 -7.93
N ILE A 37 -2.57 8.71 -8.59
CA ILE A 37 -2.28 8.56 -10.01
C ILE A 37 -3.58 8.35 -10.76
N ILE A 38 -3.99 9.35 -11.52
CA ILE A 38 -5.25 9.32 -12.27
C ILE A 38 -4.96 9.11 -13.76
N GLY A 39 -5.76 8.26 -14.38
CA GLY A 39 -5.74 8.11 -15.83
C GLY A 39 -6.82 7.18 -16.32
N LEU A 40 -7.28 7.37 -17.55
CA LEU A 40 -8.35 6.56 -18.14
C LEU A 40 -8.04 5.05 -18.13
N GLY A 41 -9.06 4.22 -18.36
CA GLY A 41 -8.87 2.77 -18.54
C GLY A 41 -7.82 2.49 -19.62
N SER A 42 -6.98 1.47 -19.40
CA SER A 42 -6.00 1.00 -20.38
C SER A 42 -4.89 1.97 -20.80
N VAL A 43 -4.69 3.11 -20.12
CA VAL A 43 -3.58 4.06 -20.40
C VAL A 43 -2.21 3.63 -19.87
N GLY A 44 -2.13 2.44 -19.27
CA GLY A 44 -0.89 1.86 -18.75
C GLY A 44 -0.57 2.18 -17.29
N LYS A 45 -1.56 2.47 -16.42
CA LYS A 45 -1.33 2.71 -14.98
C LYS A 45 -0.62 1.55 -14.29
N SER A 46 -1.10 0.31 -14.47
CA SER A 46 -0.45 -0.87 -13.87
C SER A 46 0.95 -1.14 -14.47
N ASN A 47 1.21 -0.77 -15.72
CA ASN A 47 2.58 -0.79 -16.28
C ASN A 47 3.47 0.26 -15.61
N PHE A 48 2.93 1.46 -15.37
CA PHE A 48 3.63 2.54 -14.65
C PHE A 48 3.96 2.13 -13.22
N ILE A 49 3.00 1.57 -12.47
CA ILE A 49 3.22 1.03 -11.13
C ILE A 49 4.28 -0.07 -11.14
N ARG A 50 4.18 -1.05 -12.05
CA ARG A 50 5.22 -2.09 -12.17
C ARG A 50 6.59 -1.50 -12.45
N ARG A 51 6.69 -0.44 -13.23
CA ARG A 51 7.96 0.28 -13.49
C ARG A 51 8.45 1.01 -12.23
N LEU A 52 7.56 1.66 -11.48
CA LEU A 52 7.87 2.35 -10.22
C LEU A 52 8.44 1.39 -9.16
N MET A 53 7.93 0.15 -9.12
CA MET A 53 8.35 -0.88 -8.17
C MET A 53 9.67 -1.58 -8.53
N ARG A 54 10.26 -1.28 -9.70
CA ARG A 54 11.53 -1.89 -10.10
C ARG A 54 12.70 -1.31 -9.30
N LYS A 55 13.56 -2.20 -8.81
CA LYS A 55 14.76 -1.84 -8.04
C LYS A 55 15.68 -0.88 -8.80
N ASP A 56 15.93 -1.10 -10.10
CA ASP A 56 16.80 -0.23 -10.89
C ASP A 56 16.22 1.19 -11.08
N VAL A 57 14.89 1.31 -11.10
CA VAL A 57 14.21 2.62 -11.16
C VAL A 57 14.29 3.31 -9.80
N GLN A 58 14.03 2.59 -8.71
CA GLN A 58 14.17 3.11 -7.35
C GLN A 58 15.60 3.58 -7.07
N ASP A 59 16.60 2.79 -7.45
CA ASP A 59 18.01 3.13 -7.26
C ASP A 59 18.40 4.42 -7.99
N ARG A 60 17.94 4.57 -9.24
CA ARG A 60 18.18 5.79 -10.03
C ARG A 60 17.55 7.03 -9.43
N TYR A 61 16.27 6.97 -9.08
CA TYR A 61 15.54 8.18 -8.65
C TYR A 61 15.71 8.46 -7.16
N LEU A 62 15.45 7.48 -6.29
CA LEU A 62 15.48 7.73 -4.85
C LEU A 62 16.91 7.85 -4.32
N TYR A 63 17.81 6.92 -4.68
CA TYR A 63 19.13 6.86 -4.07
C TYR A 63 20.20 7.68 -4.80
N GLN A 64 20.20 7.69 -6.13
CA GLN A 64 21.20 8.45 -6.90
C GLN A 64 20.82 9.92 -7.07
N LEU A 65 19.57 10.19 -7.49
CA LEU A 65 19.12 11.55 -7.77
C LEU A 65 18.72 12.29 -6.48
N TYR A 66 17.79 11.74 -5.69
CA TYR A 66 17.28 12.39 -4.47
C TYR A 66 18.08 12.08 -3.20
N GLN A 67 19.09 11.19 -3.26
CA GLN A 67 19.94 10.83 -2.13
C GLN A 67 19.15 10.41 -0.88
N GLU A 68 18.05 9.68 -1.09
CA GLU A 68 17.19 9.17 -0.03
C GLU A 68 18.00 8.33 0.97
N GLN A 69 17.92 8.68 2.25
CA GLN A 69 18.63 7.99 3.31
C GLN A 69 17.84 6.79 3.83
N SER A 70 16.52 6.82 3.67
CA SER A 70 15.64 5.75 4.15
C SER A 70 15.55 4.62 3.14
N HIS A 71 15.53 3.38 3.61
CA HIS A 71 15.19 2.28 2.74
C HIS A 71 13.69 2.34 2.37
N CYS A 72 13.35 2.34 1.08
CA CYS A 72 11.97 2.49 0.62
C CYS A 72 11.41 1.13 0.22
N ILE A 73 10.41 0.65 0.96
CA ILE A 73 9.79 -0.65 0.74
C ILE A 73 8.44 -0.45 0.05
N PHE A 74 8.35 -0.89 -1.19
CA PHE A 74 7.15 -0.77 -2.02
C PHE A 74 6.27 -2.02 -1.87
N ILE A 75 5.02 -1.82 -1.47
CA ILE A 75 4.06 -2.88 -1.14
C ILE A 75 2.85 -2.74 -2.05
N GLY A 76 2.66 -3.72 -2.95
CA GLY A 76 1.52 -3.76 -3.87
C GLY A 76 0.26 -4.32 -3.21
N ILE A 77 -0.79 -3.51 -3.18
CA ILE A 77 -2.14 -3.87 -2.75
C ILE A 77 -3.03 -3.94 -4.00
N ASP A 78 -3.51 -5.14 -4.30
CA ASP A 78 -4.40 -5.41 -5.43
C ASP A 78 -5.79 -5.73 -4.90
N ALA A 79 -6.76 -4.88 -5.25
CA ALA A 79 -8.16 -5.05 -4.86
C ALA A 79 -8.77 -6.37 -5.35
N ASN A 80 -8.22 -6.99 -6.40
CA ASN A 80 -8.65 -8.31 -6.87
C ASN A 80 -8.25 -9.45 -5.93
N SER A 81 -7.35 -9.19 -4.98
CA SER A 81 -6.96 -10.13 -3.93
C SER A 81 -7.75 -9.96 -2.64
N LEU A 82 -8.75 -9.07 -2.60
CA LEU A 82 -9.62 -8.95 -1.42
C LEU A 82 -10.35 -10.27 -1.19
N LEU A 83 -10.32 -10.72 0.06
CA LEU A 83 -11.16 -11.82 0.52
C LEU A 83 -12.62 -11.38 0.60
N GLU A 84 -13.51 -12.37 0.66
CA GLU A 84 -14.94 -12.11 0.89
C GLU A 84 -15.12 -11.26 2.16
N PRO A 85 -15.86 -10.14 2.08
CA PRO A 85 -16.04 -9.26 3.22
C PRO A 85 -16.88 -9.95 4.29
N MET A 86 -16.43 -9.87 5.54
CA MET A 86 -17.25 -10.24 6.68
C MET A 86 -18.27 -9.13 7.01
N PRO A 87 -19.45 -9.46 7.57
CA PRO A 87 -20.38 -8.46 8.10
C PRO A 87 -19.76 -7.58 9.19
N SER A 88 -20.21 -6.33 9.29
CA SER A 88 -19.85 -5.43 10.39
C SER A 88 -20.53 -5.83 11.71
N ALA A 89 -19.84 -5.57 12.83
CA ALA A 89 -20.29 -5.84 14.20
C ALA A 89 -21.45 -4.92 14.58
N PHE A 90 -21.35 -3.68 14.09
CA PHE A 90 -22.27 -2.61 14.42
C PHE A 90 -23.53 -2.71 13.56
N ASP A 91 -23.39 -3.18 12.32
CA ASP A 91 -24.49 -3.38 11.39
C ASP A 91 -24.16 -4.55 10.44
N PRO A 92 -24.81 -5.73 10.59
CA PRO A 92 -24.54 -6.89 9.75
C PRO A 92 -24.93 -6.72 8.28
N THR A 93 -25.66 -5.66 7.90
CA THR A 93 -26.07 -5.41 6.52
C THR A 93 -24.95 -4.78 5.67
N ILE A 94 -23.93 -4.22 6.32
CA ILE A 94 -22.79 -3.59 5.65
C ILE A 94 -21.52 -4.44 5.81
N PRO A 95 -20.60 -4.42 4.82
CA PRO A 95 -19.32 -5.09 4.93
C PRO A 95 -18.43 -4.42 5.99
N SER A 96 -17.64 -5.22 6.70
CA SER A 96 -16.59 -4.75 7.58
C SER A 96 -15.30 -4.44 6.79
N GLY A 97 -14.38 -3.68 7.41
CA GLY A 97 -13.06 -3.40 6.83
C GLY A 97 -12.06 -4.56 6.92
N TRP A 98 -12.47 -5.73 7.43
CA TRP A 98 -11.55 -6.82 7.75
C TRP A 98 -10.74 -7.32 6.56
N SER A 99 -11.38 -7.56 5.41
CA SER A 99 -10.70 -8.08 4.22
C SER A 99 -9.61 -7.11 3.74
N GLY A 100 -9.82 -5.80 3.89
CA GLY A 100 -8.82 -4.80 3.61
C GLY A 100 -7.65 -4.83 4.60
N TYR A 101 -7.92 -4.97 5.91
CA TYR A 101 -6.85 -5.03 6.92
C TYR A 101 -6.02 -6.30 6.80
N GLU A 102 -6.67 -7.43 6.55
CA GLU A 102 -6.01 -8.71 6.28
C GLU A 102 -5.09 -8.60 5.07
N LEU A 103 -5.60 -8.10 3.93
CA LEU A 103 -4.83 -7.96 2.72
C LEU A 103 -3.58 -7.08 2.93
N ILE A 104 -3.73 -5.94 3.61
CA ILE A 104 -2.61 -5.06 3.93
C ILE A 104 -1.60 -5.78 4.85
N ALA A 105 -2.06 -6.45 5.90
CA ALA A 105 -1.20 -7.15 6.85
C ALA A 105 -0.41 -8.28 6.16
N SER A 106 -1.08 -9.06 5.31
CA SER A 106 -0.50 -10.14 4.52
C SER A 106 0.61 -9.63 3.60
N ARG A 107 0.32 -8.58 2.82
CA ARG A 107 1.31 -7.96 1.89
C ARG A 107 2.45 -7.27 2.62
N LEU A 108 2.17 -6.65 3.76
CA LEU A 108 3.19 -6.06 4.62
C LEU A 108 4.14 -7.14 5.14
N LEU A 109 3.61 -8.21 5.72
CA LEU A 109 4.41 -9.28 6.28
C LEU A 109 5.29 -9.94 5.21
N GLN A 110 4.73 -10.19 4.03
CA GLN A 110 5.49 -10.68 2.88
C GLN A 110 6.64 -9.72 2.52
N ALA A 111 6.36 -8.42 2.38
CA ALA A 111 7.39 -7.44 2.05
C ALA A 111 8.49 -7.33 3.12
N VAL A 112 8.14 -7.46 4.40
CA VAL A 112 9.11 -7.47 5.51
C VAL A 112 10.06 -8.66 5.42
N MET A 113 9.54 -9.84 5.07
CA MET A 113 10.34 -11.06 4.90
C MET A 113 11.22 -10.98 3.65
N ASP A 114 10.66 -10.59 2.51
CA ASP A 114 11.37 -10.50 1.23
C ASP A 114 12.52 -9.49 1.29
N ASN A 115 12.35 -8.39 2.05
CA ASN A 115 13.37 -7.37 2.26
C ASN A 115 14.21 -7.60 3.53
N GLN A 116 14.01 -8.73 4.23
CA GLN A 116 14.80 -9.15 5.40
C GLN A 116 14.89 -8.11 6.51
N LEU A 117 13.86 -7.28 6.68
CA LEU A 117 13.92 -6.09 7.56
C LEU A 117 14.17 -6.44 9.03
N VAL A 118 13.62 -7.58 9.48
CA VAL A 118 13.73 -8.08 10.86
C VAL A 118 14.54 -9.38 10.95
N ALA A 119 15.20 -9.81 9.87
CA ALA A 119 15.93 -11.09 9.84
C ALA A 119 17.12 -11.13 10.81
N HIS A 120 17.64 -9.97 11.20
CA HIS A 120 18.71 -9.83 12.18
C HIS A 120 18.24 -10.04 13.63
N ILE A 121 16.93 -10.06 13.88
CA ILE A 121 16.34 -10.28 15.21
C ILE A 121 16.30 -11.78 15.47
N THR A 122 17.25 -12.27 16.26
CA THR A 122 17.40 -13.70 16.57
C THR A 122 16.77 -14.12 17.89
N ASN A 123 16.45 -13.16 18.76
CA ASN A 123 15.83 -13.43 20.06
C ASN A 123 14.33 -13.72 19.88
N PRO A 124 13.84 -14.94 20.16
CA PRO A 124 12.43 -15.27 19.98
C PRO A 124 11.48 -14.51 20.93
N LYS A 125 12.03 -13.93 22.01
CA LYS A 125 11.25 -13.10 22.95
C LYS A 125 11.06 -11.67 22.46
N ASP A 126 11.73 -11.27 21.39
CA ASP A 126 11.55 -9.94 20.81
C ASP A 126 10.16 -9.84 20.16
N ALA A 127 9.46 -8.75 20.43
CA ALA A 127 8.13 -8.49 19.88
C ALA A 127 8.14 -8.39 18.35
N SER A 128 9.29 -8.04 17.77
CA SER A 128 9.52 -7.84 16.33
C SER A 128 10.13 -9.08 15.66
N HIS A 129 10.39 -10.15 16.42
CA HIS A 129 10.86 -11.42 15.89
C HIS A 129 9.88 -11.96 14.82
N PRO A 130 10.35 -12.56 13.71
CA PRO A 130 9.47 -13.05 12.64
C PRO A 130 8.30 -13.91 13.12
N GLU A 131 8.54 -14.87 14.01
CA GLU A 131 7.47 -15.74 14.55
C GLU A 131 6.42 -14.94 15.35
N SER A 132 6.83 -13.90 16.08
CA SER A 132 5.92 -13.02 16.80
C SER A 132 5.02 -12.23 15.84
N LEU A 133 5.57 -11.78 14.71
CA LEU A 133 4.82 -11.08 13.66
C LEU A 133 3.83 -12.03 12.97
N TYR A 134 4.24 -13.27 12.64
CA TYR A 134 3.33 -14.29 12.11
C TYR A 134 2.20 -14.62 13.09
N ALA A 135 2.53 -14.79 14.38
CA ALA A 135 1.53 -15.04 15.41
C ALA A 135 0.54 -13.88 15.54
N LEU A 136 0.99 -12.63 15.37
CA LEU A 136 0.14 -11.45 15.37
C LEU A 136 -0.77 -11.40 14.14
N TYR A 137 -0.23 -11.69 12.95
CA TYR A 137 -1.02 -11.80 11.72
C TYR A 137 -2.12 -12.86 11.84
N HIS A 138 -1.83 -14.03 12.41
CA HIS A 138 -2.84 -15.07 12.62
C HIS A 138 -4.01 -14.62 13.52
N LYS A 139 -3.81 -13.65 14.42
CA LYS A 139 -4.88 -13.08 15.26
C LYS A 139 -5.82 -12.15 14.49
N ILE A 140 -5.46 -11.71 13.28
CA ILE A 140 -6.37 -10.97 12.39
C ILE A 140 -7.48 -11.89 11.90
N TRP A 141 -7.20 -13.19 11.76
CA TRP A 141 -8.20 -14.15 11.29
C TRP A 141 -9.33 -14.34 12.30
N PRO A 142 -10.60 -14.37 11.87
CA PRO A 142 -11.71 -14.71 12.75
C PRO A 142 -11.51 -16.10 13.36
N SER A 143 -11.58 -16.20 14.68
CA SER A 143 -11.70 -17.50 15.34
C SER A 143 -13.15 -17.96 15.31
N GLU A 144 -13.35 -19.28 15.33
CA GLU A 144 -14.68 -19.93 15.44
C GLU A 144 -15.47 -19.50 16.69
N THR A 145 -14.87 -18.76 17.63
CA THR A 145 -15.51 -18.26 18.84
C THR A 145 -15.73 -16.75 18.84
N ALA A 146 -15.10 -16.00 17.92
CA ALA A 146 -15.11 -14.54 17.89
C ALA A 146 -16.09 -14.00 16.82
N HIS A 147 -17.37 -14.22 17.05
CA HIS A 147 -18.41 -13.94 16.06
C HIS A 147 -18.84 -12.46 15.95
N SER A 148 -18.43 -11.57 16.85
CA SER A 148 -18.86 -10.17 16.80
C SER A 148 -17.74 -9.14 16.61
N ASN A 149 -16.58 -9.26 17.28
CA ASN A 149 -15.61 -8.15 17.34
C ASN A 149 -14.34 -8.32 16.48
N THR A 150 -14.19 -9.42 15.74
CA THR A 150 -12.93 -9.74 15.03
C THR A 150 -12.46 -8.60 14.11
N HIS A 151 -13.35 -8.01 13.33
CA HIS A 151 -12.97 -6.93 12.40
C HIS A 151 -12.67 -5.59 13.10
N ILE A 152 -13.15 -5.37 14.33
CA ILE A 152 -12.79 -4.20 15.15
C ILE A 152 -11.35 -4.33 15.63
N VAL A 153 -10.95 -5.54 16.02
CA VAL A 153 -9.60 -5.81 16.55
C VAL A 153 -8.58 -6.00 15.43
N ALA A 154 -9.00 -6.40 14.23
CA ALA A 154 -8.13 -6.59 13.08
C ALA A 154 -7.25 -5.37 12.78
N PHE A 155 -7.82 -4.15 12.81
CA PHE A 155 -7.02 -2.93 12.65
C PHE A 155 -5.99 -2.74 13.75
N ARG A 156 -6.30 -3.09 15.01
CA ARG A 156 -5.34 -3.01 16.13
C ARG A 156 -4.18 -3.97 15.97
N TYR A 157 -4.42 -5.17 15.44
CA TYR A 157 -3.35 -6.10 15.12
C TYR A 157 -2.50 -5.61 13.94
N LEU A 158 -3.10 -5.00 12.91
CA LEU A 158 -2.34 -4.35 11.84
C LEU A 158 -1.50 -3.18 12.38
N GLU A 159 -2.05 -2.35 13.26
CA GLU A 159 -1.34 -1.24 13.90
C GLU A 159 -0.15 -1.75 14.73
N ASP A 160 -0.36 -2.78 15.55
CA ASP A 160 0.70 -3.41 16.36
C ASP A 160 1.75 -4.10 15.47
N LEU A 161 1.35 -4.70 14.34
CA LEU A 161 2.25 -5.29 13.36
C LEU A 161 3.19 -4.22 12.79
N VAL A 162 2.62 -3.12 12.30
CA VAL A 162 3.38 -1.96 11.78
C VAL A 162 4.31 -1.39 12.86
N HIS A 163 3.81 -1.25 14.09
CA HIS A 163 4.59 -0.74 15.21
C HIS A 163 5.84 -1.60 15.49
N ARG A 164 5.65 -2.91 15.60
CA ARG A 164 6.74 -3.86 15.87
C ARG A 164 7.76 -3.89 14.73
N ILE A 165 7.30 -3.86 13.47
CA ILE A 165 8.22 -3.80 12.32
C ILE A 165 9.07 -2.52 12.39
N PHE A 166 8.47 -1.37 12.71
CA PHE A 166 9.21 -0.13 12.86
C PHE A 166 10.16 -0.13 14.05
N ALA A 167 9.77 -0.73 15.17
CA ALA A 167 10.57 -0.81 16.38
C ALA A 167 11.76 -1.78 16.24
N GLY A 168 11.57 -2.89 15.52
CA GLY A 168 12.60 -3.91 15.33
C GLY A 168 13.56 -3.64 14.17
N SER A 169 13.35 -2.59 13.38
CA SER A 169 14.24 -2.30 12.24
C SER A 169 15.39 -1.39 12.64
N ASN A 170 16.62 -1.82 12.34
CA ASN A 170 17.84 -1.07 12.64
C ASN A 170 18.09 0.16 11.74
N HIS A 171 17.34 0.29 10.64
CA HIS A 171 17.53 1.35 9.65
C HIS A 171 16.29 2.23 9.54
N GLY A 172 16.48 3.49 9.17
CA GLY A 172 15.38 4.31 8.70
C GLY A 172 14.79 3.67 7.44
N PHE A 173 13.53 3.30 7.48
CA PHE A 173 12.81 2.82 6.30
C PHE A 173 11.42 3.46 6.23
N ARG A 174 10.89 3.51 5.01
CA ARG A 174 9.55 3.98 4.67
C ARG A 174 8.78 2.86 4.00
N LEU A 175 7.50 2.74 4.34
CA LEU A 175 6.55 1.82 3.74
C LEU A 175 5.70 2.59 2.72
N ILE A 176 5.79 2.19 1.46
CA ILE A 176 5.05 2.78 0.35
C ILE A 176 3.98 1.77 -0.08
N PHE A 177 2.75 1.96 0.37
CA PHE A 177 1.63 1.12 -0.05
C PHE A 177 1.07 1.64 -1.37
N ILE A 178 1.07 0.79 -2.39
CA ILE A 178 0.52 1.09 -3.70
C ILE A 178 -0.79 0.34 -3.85
N PHE A 179 -1.89 1.08 -3.92
CA PHE A 179 -3.22 0.54 -4.19
C PHE A 179 -3.51 0.62 -5.69
N ASP A 180 -3.46 -0.52 -6.38
CA ASP A 180 -3.94 -0.63 -7.77
C ASP A 180 -5.46 -0.77 -7.78
N GLU A 181 -6.12 -0.19 -8.79
CA GLU A 181 -7.59 -0.17 -8.93
C GLU A 181 -8.33 0.25 -7.66
N PHE A 182 -7.95 1.40 -7.09
CA PHE A 182 -8.45 1.86 -5.79
C PHE A 182 -9.99 2.04 -5.75
N GLU A 183 -10.63 2.26 -6.90
CA GLU A 183 -12.09 2.37 -7.00
C GLU A 183 -12.80 1.07 -6.62
N LYS A 184 -12.16 -0.09 -6.86
CA LYS A 184 -12.71 -1.37 -6.42
C LYS A 184 -12.68 -1.47 -4.89
N MET A 185 -11.59 -1.03 -4.26
CA MET A 185 -11.50 -0.93 -2.79
C MET A 185 -12.59 -0.02 -2.23
N LEU A 186 -12.81 1.16 -2.85
CA LEU A 186 -13.85 2.11 -2.42
C LEU A 186 -15.27 1.53 -2.49
N ARG A 187 -15.54 0.64 -3.46
CA ARG A 187 -16.84 -0.03 -3.58
C ARG A 187 -17.03 -1.16 -2.58
N GLU A 188 -15.97 -1.89 -2.27
CA GLU A 188 -16.06 -3.13 -1.48
C GLU A 188 -15.81 -2.92 0.02
N LEU A 189 -15.10 -1.86 0.39
CA LEU A 189 -14.70 -1.60 1.78
C LEU A 189 -15.45 -0.40 2.37
N PRO A 190 -15.82 -0.46 3.66
CA PRO A 190 -16.57 0.61 4.31
C PRO A 190 -15.71 1.87 4.53
N PRO A 191 -16.31 3.08 4.62
CA PRO A 191 -15.58 4.33 4.87
C PRO A 191 -14.64 4.30 6.08
N ARG A 192 -15.04 3.63 7.16
CA ARG A 192 -14.23 3.47 8.38
C ARG A 192 -12.87 2.82 8.12
N PHE A 193 -12.77 1.92 7.12
CA PHE A 193 -11.48 1.33 6.72
C PHE A 193 -10.48 2.41 6.29
N PHE A 194 -10.91 3.34 5.44
CA PHE A 194 -10.05 4.42 4.95
C PHE A 194 -9.71 5.45 6.02
N GLN A 195 -10.64 5.72 6.95
CA GLN A 195 -10.36 6.54 8.14
C GLN A 195 -9.27 5.91 9.00
N SER A 196 -9.30 4.59 9.19
CA SER A 196 -8.26 3.86 9.91
C SER A 196 -6.90 3.91 9.20
N LEU A 197 -6.86 3.79 7.87
CA LEU A 197 -5.61 4.00 7.11
C LEU A 197 -5.09 5.42 7.24
N ARG A 198 -5.96 6.43 7.19
CA ARG A 198 -5.56 7.83 7.44
C ARG A 198 -4.90 7.95 8.83
N SER A 199 -5.54 7.41 9.86
CA SER A 199 -4.99 7.41 11.22
C SER A 199 -3.62 6.72 11.29
N LEU A 200 -3.46 5.57 10.61
CA LEU A 200 -2.20 4.84 10.56
C LEU A 200 -1.09 5.67 9.91
N ARG A 201 -1.38 6.33 8.78
CA ARG A 201 -0.42 7.24 8.14
C ARG A 201 -0.06 8.42 9.03
N ASP A 202 -1.04 9.04 9.68
CA ASP A 202 -0.82 10.21 10.52
C ASP A 202 0.07 9.87 11.73
N GLN A 203 -0.04 8.66 12.29
CA GLN A 203 0.82 8.16 13.37
C GLN A 203 2.29 7.95 12.92
N TYR A 204 2.51 7.53 11.67
CA TYR A 204 3.83 7.28 11.10
C TYR A 204 4.14 8.27 9.96
N LYS A 205 3.84 9.55 10.21
CA LYS A 205 4.01 10.63 9.23
C LYS A 205 5.41 10.57 8.59
N ASP A 206 5.45 10.77 7.27
CA ASP A 206 6.64 10.69 6.41
C ASP A 206 7.29 9.29 6.29
N ARG A 207 6.89 8.30 7.12
CA ARG A 207 7.33 6.90 7.03
C ARG A 207 6.32 5.98 6.36
N ILE A 208 5.03 6.31 6.40
CA ILE A 208 3.99 5.62 5.64
C ILE A 208 3.51 6.53 4.52
N ILE A 209 3.57 6.02 3.30
CA ILE A 209 3.18 6.73 2.08
C ILE A 209 2.14 5.89 1.35
N TYR A 210 1.08 6.53 0.88
CA TYR A 210 0.04 5.89 0.08
C TYR A 210 0.13 6.38 -1.36
N ILE A 211 0.17 5.43 -2.29
CA ILE A 211 0.04 5.69 -3.71
C ILE A 211 -1.23 5.00 -4.16
N THR A 212 -2.21 5.76 -4.65
CA THR A 212 -3.44 5.18 -5.20
C THR A 212 -3.41 5.32 -6.72
N THR A 213 -4.00 4.35 -7.41
CA THR A 213 -4.32 4.51 -8.83
C THR A 213 -5.82 4.48 -9.03
N ALA A 214 -6.31 5.39 -9.86
CA ALA A 214 -7.72 5.51 -10.17
C ALA A 214 -7.96 5.99 -11.61
N ARG A 215 -9.19 5.82 -12.10
CA ARG A 215 -9.67 6.28 -13.40
C ARG A 215 -10.20 7.71 -13.35
N GLN A 216 -10.58 8.17 -12.17
CA GLN A 216 -11.12 9.50 -11.88
C GLN A 216 -10.58 9.98 -10.53
N ILE A 217 -10.66 11.28 -10.27
CA ILE A 217 -10.25 11.86 -8.97
C ILE A 217 -11.12 11.30 -7.84
N LEU A 218 -10.53 11.03 -6.67
CA LEU A 218 -11.23 10.48 -5.49
C LEU A 218 -12.56 11.17 -5.13
N PRO A 219 -12.69 12.51 -5.13
CA PRO A 219 -13.95 13.17 -4.78
C PRO A 219 -15.11 12.85 -5.74
N LEU A 220 -14.81 12.46 -6.99
CA LEU A 220 -15.84 12.06 -7.96
C LEU A 220 -16.20 10.57 -7.88
N LEU A 221 -15.42 9.79 -7.13
CA LEU A 221 -15.64 8.35 -6.96
C LEU A 221 -16.51 8.03 -5.73
N VAL A 222 -16.52 8.92 -4.75
CA VAL A 222 -17.42 8.86 -3.60
C VAL A 222 -18.75 9.50 -4.02
N ALA A 223 -19.80 8.70 -4.13
CA ALA A 223 -21.15 9.26 -4.36
C ALA A 223 -21.53 10.16 -3.17
N GLU A 224 -22.18 11.31 -3.42
CA GLU A 224 -22.58 12.27 -2.38
C GLU A 224 -23.34 11.62 -1.20
N GLU A 225 -24.02 10.49 -1.43
CA GLU A 225 -24.76 9.74 -0.40
C GLU A 225 -23.86 9.11 0.67
N GLN A 226 -22.57 8.84 0.39
CA GLN A 226 -21.63 8.28 1.39
C GLN A 226 -21.05 9.34 2.34
N HIS A 227 -21.28 10.63 2.09
CA HIS A 227 -20.82 11.72 2.94
C HIS A 227 -21.76 12.00 4.13
N VAL A 228 -23.03 11.59 4.06
CA VAL A 228 -24.09 12.08 4.98
C VAL A 228 -24.10 11.37 6.34
N GLU A 229 -23.43 10.22 6.49
CA GLU A 229 -23.58 9.37 7.69
C GLU A 229 -22.46 9.51 8.74
N TYR A 230 -21.46 10.38 8.53
CA TYR A 230 -20.24 10.37 9.37
C TYR A 230 -19.66 11.75 9.75
N GLU A 231 -20.46 12.83 9.72
CA GLU A 231 -20.22 14.03 10.56
C GLU A 231 -20.95 13.90 11.90
#